data_AF-A0A2A7ML34-F1
#
_entry.id   AF-A0A2A7ML34-F1
#
_cell.length_a   1.000
_cell.length_b   1.000
_cell.length_c   1.000
_cell.angle_alpha   90.00
_cell.angle_beta   90.00
_cell.angle_gamma   90.00
#
_symmetry.space_group_name_H-M   'P 1'
#
loop_
_entity.id
_entity.type
_entity.pdbx_description
1 polymer ?
#
loop_
_entity_poly.entity_id
_entity_poly.type
_entity_poly.pdbx_seq_one_letter_code
_entity_poly.pdbx_strand_id
1 'polypeptide(L)'
;MLRFLKSFLGILCLLVGALVMFVITIVGLSQHNIPATCVGIVIGIIFILLGILLIRKTKKEKMRADEKAKENYNKLVEINKELSLKPGTKQRIQFLGAELCISAKHMDGLPVAEGADMYLYLCDDKMIFERNENIYNLEFSKLRDVTIKTDEEIQKAYVSSVGGAIAGQMLFGTLGAMVGGRAKEKTTKTITSYLIFTYDKDGTNEFISFDVTNIPNAINFVTHFSENHSSEKREINL
;
A
#
# COMPACT_ATOMS: atom_id res chain seq x y z
N MET A 1 -33.79 6.26 10.07
CA MET A 1 -35.26 6.23 9.90
C MET A 1 -35.73 5.09 8.97
N LEU A 2 -35.23 4.98 7.72
CA LEU A 2 -35.72 3.99 6.73
C LEU A 2 -35.57 2.50 7.13
N ARG A 3 -34.49 2.12 7.83
CA ARG A 3 -34.26 0.73 8.29
C ARG A 3 -35.21 0.31 9.41
N PHE A 4 -35.49 1.23 10.34
CA PHE A 4 -36.43 1.01 11.44
C PHE A 4 -37.85 0.80 10.89
N LEU A 5 -38.26 1.62 9.91
CA LEU A 5 -39.54 1.49 9.22
C LEU A 5 -39.69 0.12 8.53
N LYS A 6 -38.65 -0.37 7.85
CA LYS A 6 -38.67 -1.70 7.20
C LYS A 6 -38.75 -2.85 8.21
N SER A 7 -38.06 -2.75 9.35
CA SER A 7 -38.14 -3.75 10.41
C SER A 7 -39.52 -3.76 11.07
N PHE A 8 -40.08 -2.58 11.32
CA PHE A 8 -41.44 -2.42 11.86
C PHE A 8 -42.49 -2.98 10.91
N LEU A 9 -42.37 -2.70 9.60
CA LEU A 9 -43.25 -3.25 8.57
C LEU A 9 -43.20 -4.79 8.52
N GLY A 10 -42.01 -5.38 8.66
CA GLY A 10 -41.86 -6.84 8.74
C GLY A 10 -42.57 -7.45 9.97
N ILE A 11 -42.47 -6.80 11.14
CA ILE A 11 -43.16 -7.22 12.36
C ILE A 11 -44.68 -7.08 12.20
N LEU A 12 -45.15 -5.99 11.59
CA LEU A 12 -46.57 -5.76 11.31
C LEU A 12 -47.14 -6.85 10.37
N CYS A 13 -46.41 -7.22 9.31
CA CYS A 13 -46.82 -8.31 8.42
C CYS A 13 -46.95 -9.66 9.15
N LEU A 14 -46.08 -9.94 10.13
CA LEU A 14 -46.18 -11.16 10.93
C LEU A 14 -47.43 -11.17 11.81
N LEU A 15 -47.74 -10.05 12.47
CA LEU A 15 -48.92 -9.93 13.34
C LEU A 15 -50.22 -10.03 12.54
N VAL A 16 -50.29 -9.34 11.40
CA VAL A 16 -51.47 -9.39 10.51
C VAL A 16 -51.64 -10.80 9.93
N GLY A 17 -50.56 -11.44 9.46
CA GLY A 17 -50.60 -12.81 8.95
C GLY A 17 -51.10 -13.81 9.99
N ALA A 18 -50.62 -13.70 11.24
CA ALA A 18 -51.07 -14.56 12.35
C ALA A 18 -52.54 -14.32 12.72
N LEU A 19 -53.01 -13.07 12.72
CA LEU A 19 -54.40 -12.73 13.01
C LEU A 19 -55.35 -13.26 11.92
N VAL A 20 -54.99 -13.10 10.64
CA VAL A 20 -55.77 -13.63 9.51
C VAL A 20 -55.87 -15.15 9.60
N MET A 21 -54.77 -15.84 9.91
CA MET A 21 -54.77 -17.29 10.15
C MET A 21 -55.74 -17.68 11.27
N PHE A 22 -55.71 -16.98 12.40
CA PHE A 22 -56.54 -17.26 13.57
C PHE A 22 -58.04 -17.04 13.32
N VAL A 23 -58.40 -15.96 12.61
CA VAL A 23 -59.80 -15.65 12.30
C VAL A 23 -60.36 -16.68 11.30
N ILE A 24 -59.59 -17.02 10.26
CA ILE A 24 -60.04 -17.93 9.21
C ILE A 24 -60.20 -19.37 9.72
N THR A 25 -59.37 -19.81 10.67
CA THR A 25 -59.54 -21.13 11.29
C THR A 25 -60.83 -21.21 12.12
N ILE A 26 -61.14 -20.19 12.93
CA ILE A 26 -62.36 -20.16 13.77
C ILE A 26 -63.64 -20.13 12.91
N VAL A 27 -63.70 -19.23 11.92
CA VAL A 27 -64.87 -19.09 11.04
C VAL A 27 -65.02 -20.32 10.15
N GLY A 28 -63.90 -20.82 9.65
CA GLY A 28 -63.80 -22.01 8.84
C GLY A 28 -64.37 -23.27 9.47
N LEU A 29 -63.99 -23.51 10.73
CA LEU A 29 -64.49 -24.62 11.55
C LEU A 29 -66.00 -24.49 11.82
N SER A 30 -66.49 -23.26 11.99
CA SER A 30 -67.90 -22.98 12.31
C SER A 30 -68.84 -23.14 11.11
N GLN A 31 -68.36 -22.87 9.88
CA GLN A 31 -69.18 -22.84 8.68
C GLN A 31 -69.01 -24.06 7.76
N HIS A 32 -68.13 -25.02 8.10
CA HIS A 32 -67.78 -26.18 7.26
C HIS A 32 -67.37 -25.81 5.80
N ASN A 33 -66.90 -24.59 5.56
CA ASN A 33 -66.52 -24.09 4.23
C ASN A 33 -65.03 -24.33 3.95
N ILE A 34 -64.71 -25.56 3.54
CA ILE A 34 -63.33 -26.05 3.33
C ILE A 34 -62.55 -25.23 2.27
N PRO A 35 -63.11 -24.85 1.11
CA PRO A 35 -62.34 -24.10 0.09
C PRO A 35 -61.84 -22.74 0.59
N ALA A 36 -62.67 -22.00 1.32
CA ALA A 36 -62.31 -20.67 1.82
C ALA A 36 -61.23 -20.72 2.91
N THR A 37 -61.22 -21.75 3.75
CA THR A 37 -60.19 -21.93 4.79
C THR A 37 -58.82 -22.21 4.20
N CYS A 38 -58.75 -23.05 3.15
CA CYS A 38 -57.51 -23.33 2.45
C CYS A 38 -56.87 -22.06 1.86
N VAL A 39 -57.65 -21.21 1.20
CA VAL A 39 -57.14 -19.97 0.59
C VAL A 39 -56.60 -19.01 1.65
N GLY A 40 -57.34 -18.84 2.74
CA GLY A 40 -56.92 -17.97 3.84
C GLY A 40 -55.63 -18.42 4.53
N ILE A 41 -55.46 -19.74 4.69
CA ILE A 41 -54.24 -20.32 5.24
C ILE A 41 -53.03 -20.01 4.35
N VAL A 42 -53.18 -20.18 3.03
CA VAL A 42 -52.11 -19.91 2.07
C VAL A 42 -51.69 -18.43 2.12
N ILE A 43 -52.66 -17.51 2.16
CA ILE A 43 -52.39 -16.06 2.24
C ILE A 43 -51.67 -15.72 3.55
N GLY A 44 -52.12 -16.25 4.69
CA GLY A 44 -51.48 -16.05 5.99
C GLY A 44 -50.02 -16.51 6.01
N ILE A 45 -49.73 -17.69 5.43
CA ILE A 45 -48.37 -18.21 5.29
C ILE A 45 -47.50 -17.28 4.43
N ILE A 46 -48.02 -16.76 3.31
CA ILE A 46 -47.28 -15.83 2.45
C ILE A 46 -46.89 -14.56 3.21
N PHE A 47 -47.81 -13.96 3.98
CA PHE A 47 -47.50 -12.78 4.79
C PHE A 47 -46.45 -13.05 5.87
N ILE A 48 -46.52 -14.21 6.51
CA ILE A 48 -45.53 -14.62 7.50
C ILE A 48 -44.14 -14.79 6.85
N LEU A 49 -44.06 -15.45 5.70
CA LEU A 49 -42.80 -15.63 4.96
C LEU A 49 -42.21 -14.28 4.53
N LEU A 50 -43.03 -13.37 4.00
CA LEU A 50 -42.58 -12.02 3.63
C LEU A 50 -42.08 -11.23 4.84
N GLY A 51 -42.77 -11.31 5.97
CA GLY A 51 -42.35 -10.69 7.23
C GLY A 51 -40.98 -11.18 7.69
N ILE A 52 -40.76 -12.51 7.68
CA ILE A 52 -39.47 -13.13 8.02
C ILE A 52 -38.37 -12.66 7.05
N LEU A 53 -38.64 -12.64 5.74
CA LEU A 53 -37.67 -12.22 4.74
C LEU A 53 -37.25 -10.75 4.92
N LEU A 54 -38.19 -9.85 5.18
CA LEU A 54 -37.91 -8.44 5.43
C LEU A 54 -37.03 -8.25 6.67
N ILE A 55 -37.37 -8.92 7.79
CA ILE A 55 -36.58 -8.84 9.03
C ILE A 55 -35.17 -9.39 8.83
N ARG A 56 -35.02 -10.52 8.12
CA ARG A 56 -33.70 -11.09 7.81
C ARG A 56 -32.87 -10.15 6.93
N LYS A 57 -33.49 -9.53 5.93
CA LYS A 57 -32.83 -8.56 5.04
C LYS A 57 -32.36 -7.32 5.80
N THR A 58 -33.21 -6.73 6.65
CA THR A 58 -32.83 -5.54 7.44
C THR A 58 -31.71 -5.86 8.44
N LYS A 59 -31.76 -7.02 9.11
CA LYS A 59 -30.68 -7.48 10.00
C LYS A 59 -29.36 -7.64 9.23
N LYS A 60 -29.40 -8.26 8.03
CA LYS A 60 -28.22 -8.42 7.17
C LYS A 60 -27.64 -7.08 6.69
N GLU A 61 -28.49 -6.14 6.31
CA GLU A 61 -28.09 -4.77 5.94
C GLU A 61 -27.43 -4.04 7.12
N LYS A 62 -27.94 -4.22 8.35
CA LYS A 62 -27.33 -3.65 9.55
C LYS A 62 -25.94 -4.22 9.81
N MET A 63 -25.79 -5.54 9.84
CA MET A 63 -24.49 -6.20 10.09
C MET A 63 -23.42 -5.73 9.09
N ARG A 64 -23.76 -5.65 7.80
CA ARG A 64 -22.85 -5.13 6.76
C ARG A 64 -22.47 -3.66 6.97
N ALA A 65 -23.38 -2.84 7.48
CA ALA A 65 -23.10 -1.44 7.76
C ALA A 65 -22.19 -1.27 8.97
N ASP A 66 -22.44 -2.06 10.03
CA ASP A 66 -21.64 -2.03 11.26
C ASP A 66 -20.21 -2.55 11.00
N GLU A 67 -20.07 -3.59 10.17
CA GLU A 67 -18.76 -4.13 9.73
C GLU A 67 -17.97 -3.09 8.92
N LYS A 68 -18.60 -2.44 7.94
CA LYS A 68 -17.97 -1.35 7.17
C LYS A 68 -17.60 -0.16 8.04
N ALA A 69 -18.44 0.19 9.02
CA ALA A 69 -18.15 1.28 9.95
C ALA A 69 -16.93 0.95 10.83
N LYS A 70 -16.82 -0.30 11.30
CA LYS A 70 -15.66 -0.79 12.05
C LYS A 70 -14.39 -0.79 11.20
N GLU A 71 -14.47 -1.25 9.96
CA GLU A 71 -13.35 -1.22 9.01
C GLU A 71 -12.86 0.22 8.79
N ASN A 72 -13.77 1.15 8.52
CA ASN A 72 -13.42 2.57 8.34
C ASN A 72 -12.80 3.18 9.59
N TYR A 73 -13.34 2.87 10.77
CA TYR A 73 -12.78 3.33 12.05
C TYR A 73 -11.34 2.83 12.23
N ASN A 74 -11.08 1.54 11.99
CA ASN A 74 -9.74 0.97 12.10
C ASN A 74 -8.76 1.65 11.13
N LYS A 75 -9.17 1.89 9.88
CA LYS A 75 -8.37 2.62 8.89
C LYS A 75 -8.01 4.03 9.36
N LEU A 76 -8.96 4.76 9.95
CA LEU A 76 -8.71 6.10 10.48
C LEU A 76 -7.74 6.09 11.67
N VAL A 77 -7.85 5.10 12.56
CA VAL A 77 -6.93 4.92 13.67
C VAL A 77 -5.51 4.66 13.16
N GLU A 78 -5.36 3.82 12.14
CA GLU A 78 -4.07 3.51 11.52
C GLU A 78 -3.45 4.74 10.84
N ILE A 79 -4.23 5.48 10.06
CA ILE A 79 -3.80 6.74 9.43
C ILE A 79 -3.35 7.77 10.47
N ASN A 80 -4.14 7.96 11.55
CA ASN A 80 -3.79 8.90 12.61
C ASN A 80 -2.52 8.48 13.36
N LYS A 81 -2.34 7.17 13.57
CA LYS A 81 -1.11 6.62 14.12
C LYS A 81 0.05 6.97 13.19
N GLU A 82 -0.08 6.72 11.89
CA GLU A 82 0.93 7.03 10.88
C GLU A 82 1.34 8.51 10.90
N LEU A 83 0.37 9.42 10.82
CA LEU A 83 0.57 10.88 10.85
C LEU A 83 1.27 11.38 12.12
N SER A 84 1.08 10.70 13.25
CA SER A 84 1.71 11.07 14.52
C SER A 84 3.19 10.68 14.62
N LEU A 85 3.66 9.75 13.79
CA LEU A 85 5.00 9.19 13.87
C LEU A 85 5.98 10.04 13.07
N LYS A 86 6.94 10.66 13.76
CA LYS A 86 7.99 11.44 13.11
C LYS A 86 8.97 10.53 12.35
N PRO A 87 9.37 10.90 11.12
CA PRO A 87 10.40 10.18 10.36
C PRO A 87 11.70 9.96 11.15
N GLY A 88 12.36 8.82 10.94
CA GLY A 88 13.61 8.43 11.58
C GLY A 88 13.52 8.01 13.05
N THR A 89 12.34 8.12 13.68
CA THR A 89 12.16 7.67 15.08
C THR A 89 12.07 6.16 15.18
N LYS A 90 12.45 5.58 16.33
CA LYS A 90 12.32 4.13 16.58
C LYS A 90 10.90 3.62 16.38
N GLN A 91 9.90 4.41 16.76
CA GLN A 91 8.50 4.07 16.57
C GLN A 91 8.12 4.04 15.08
N ARG A 92 8.64 4.96 14.26
CA ARG A 92 8.44 4.96 12.81
C ARG A 92 9.12 3.76 12.15
N ILE A 93 10.37 3.47 12.53
CA ILE A 93 11.13 2.29 12.06
C ILE A 93 10.34 1.00 12.36
N GLN A 94 9.88 0.83 13.60
CA GLN A 94 9.10 -0.34 13.99
C GLN A 94 7.74 -0.40 13.28
N PHE A 95 7.07 0.73 13.10
CA PHE A 95 5.79 0.81 12.39
C PHE A 95 5.93 0.39 10.92
N LEU A 96 7.02 0.80 10.27
CA LEU A 96 7.33 0.42 8.89
C LEU A 96 7.89 -1.00 8.75
N GLY A 97 8.17 -1.69 9.87
CA GLY A 97 8.86 -2.97 9.84
C GLY A 97 10.26 -2.89 9.23
N ALA A 98 10.94 -1.74 9.39
CA ALA A 98 12.25 -1.53 8.80
C ALA A 98 13.37 -2.10 9.68
N GLU A 99 14.30 -2.82 9.06
CA GLU A 99 15.52 -3.34 9.70
C GLU A 99 16.52 -2.22 9.98
N LEU A 100 16.62 -1.28 9.04
CA LEU A 100 17.58 -0.18 9.07
C LEU A 100 16.92 1.13 8.66
N CYS A 101 17.37 2.22 9.29
CA CYS A 101 17.06 3.58 8.86
C CYS A 101 18.31 4.46 8.89
N ILE A 102 18.55 5.24 7.83
CA ILE A 102 19.57 6.28 7.78
C ILE A 102 18.96 7.62 7.34
N SER A 103 19.64 8.73 7.63
CA SER A 103 19.29 10.06 7.10
C SER A 103 20.40 10.50 6.16
N ALA A 104 20.10 10.69 4.88
CA ALA A 104 21.07 11.02 3.83
C ALA A 104 20.56 12.18 2.97
N LYS A 105 21.47 12.85 2.26
CA LYS A 105 21.12 13.95 1.36
C LYS A 105 20.73 13.40 0.00
N HIS A 106 19.50 13.67 -0.43
CA HIS A 106 19.02 13.35 -1.78
C HIS A 106 19.89 14.06 -2.81
N MET A 107 20.34 13.34 -3.84
CA MET A 107 21.08 13.92 -4.95
C MET A 107 20.21 13.99 -6.20
N ASP A 108 19.57 12.88 -6.55
CA ASP A 108 18.79 12.77 -7.79
C ASP A 108 17.82 11.57 -7.77
N GLY A 109 16.82 11.59 -8.65
CA GLY A 109 15.92 10.48 -8.93
C GLY A 109 14.53 10.54 -8.29
N LEU A 110 14.30 11.49 -7.38
CA LEU A 110 12.99 11.76 -6.79
C LEU A 110 12.58 13.23 -7.04
N PRO A 111 11.29 13.57 -7.04
CA PRO A 111 10.81 14.95 -7.18
C PRO A 111 11.04 15.77 -5.90
N VAL A 112 12.30 15.81 -5.45
CA VAL A 112 12.79 16.47 -4.24
C VAL A 112 14.06 17.25 -4.63
N ALA A 113 14.30 18.39 -4.00
CA ALA A 113 15.50 19.19 -4.27
C ALA A 113 16.80 18.41 -3.99
N GLU A 114 17.84 18.68 -4.78
CA GLU A 114 19.21 18.23 -4.50
C GLU A 114 19.67 18.76 -3.13
N GLY A 115 20.39 17.93 -2.37
CA GLY A 115 20.93 18.24 -1.04
C GLY A 115 19.93 18.14 0.12
N ALA A 116 18.66 17.85 -0.15
CA ALA A 116 17.62 17.74 0.86
C ALA A 116 17.80 16.50 1.74
N ASP A 117 17.70 16.65 3.05
CA ASP A 117 17.77 15.51 3.99
C ASP A 117 16.51 14.63 3.86
N MET A 118 16.73 13.32 3.74
CA MET A 118 15.72 12.28 3.59
C MET A 118 16.04 11.07 4.45
N TYR A 119 14.99 10.45 4.99
CA TYR A 119 15.10 9.17 5.69
C TYR A 119 14.94 8.02 4.70
N LEU A 120 15.88 7.08 4.75
CA LEU A 120 15.89 5.87 3.95
C LEU A 120 15.63 4.70 4.89
N TYR A 121 14.59 3.92 4.64
CA TYR A 121 14.26 2.72 5.38
C TYR A 121 14.45 1.49 4.51
N LEU A 122 15.10 0.49 5.08
CA LEU A 122 15.24 -0.85 4.53
C LEU A 122 14.16 -1.74 5.15
N CYS A 123 13.13 -2.08 4.39
CA CYS A 123 12.10 -3.05 4.77
C CYS A 123 12.36 -4.40 4.09
N ASP A 124 11.62 -5.44 4.48
CA ASP A 124 11.80 -6.79 3.94
C ASP A 124 11.50 -6.90 2.43
N ASP A 125 10.58 -6.09 1.90
CA ASP A 125 10.07 -6.19 0.52
C ASP A 125 10.34 -4.94 -0.34
N LYS A 126 10.81 -3.85 0.27
CA LYS A 126 10.95 -2.54 -0.39
C LYS A 126 11.91 -1.60 0.34
N MET A 127 12.37 -0.59 -0.38
CA MET A 127 12.97 0.62 0.18
C MET A 127 11.90 1.70 0.34
N ILE A 128 11.94 2.43 1.44
CA ILE A 128 11.10 3.62 1.65
C ILE A 128 11.99 4.86 1.77
N PHE A 129 11.65 5.90 1.01
CA PHE A 129 12.29 7.19 1.05
C PHE A 129 11.29 8.23 1.56
N GLU A 130 11.55 8.82 2.72
CA GLU A 130 10.60 9.69 3.41
C GLU A 130 11.18 11.07 3.71
N ARG A 131 10.39 12.11 3.40
CA ARG A 131 10.65 13.48 3.83
C ARG A 131 9.34 14.26 3.97
N ASN A 132 9.15 14.86 5.14
CA ASN A 132 7.94 15.58 5.49
C ASN A 132 6.70 14.69 5.24
N GLU A 133 5.80 15.10 4.36
CA GLU A 133 4.58 14.37 3.99
C GLU A 133 4.78 13.47 2.75
N ASN A 134 5.96 13.49 2.12
CA ASN A 134 6.23 12.70 0.93
C ASN A 134 6.89 11.37 1.29
N ILE A 135 6.29 10.27 0.83
CA ILE A 135 6.78 8.91 0.99
C ILE A 135 6.88 8.27 -0.40
N TYR A 136 8.08 7.85 -0.77
CA TYR A 136 8.34 7.12 -2.01
C TYR A 136 8.68 5.67 -1.66
N ASN A 137 7.98 4.73 -2.28
CA ASN A 137 8.21 3.30 -2.08
C ASN A 137 8.86 2.73 -3.35
N LEU A 138 9.97 2.01 -3.18
CA LEU A 138 10.62 1.26 -4.24
C LEU A 138 10.62 -0.22 -3.88
N GLU A 139 9.74 -0.98 -4.50
CA GLU A 139 9.66 -2.43 -4.35
C GLU A 139 10.95 -3.09 -4.82
N PHE A 140 11.41 -4.11 -4.09
CA PHE A 140 12.61 -4.89 -4.45
C PHE A 140 12.46 -5.59 -5.81
N SER A 141 11.23 -5.96 -6.19
CA SER A 141 10.89 -6.53 -7.50
C SER A 141 11.30 -5.65 -8.69
N LYS A 142 11.36 -4.33 -8.49
CA LYS A 142 11.80 -3.37 -9.51
C LYS A 142 13.28 -3.07 -9.44
N LEU A 143 13.94 -3.47 -8.36
CA LEU A 143 15.30 -3.08 -8.06
C LEU A 143 16.27 -3.94 -8.88
N ARG A 144 17.13 -3.27 -9.65
CA ARG A 144 18.11 -3.92 -10.55
C ARG A 144 19.47 -4.02 -9.89
N ASP A 145 19.87 -2.99 -9.14
CA ASP A 145 21.15 -2.93 -8.44
C ASP A 145 21.12 -1.92 -7.29
N VAL A 146 21.91 -2.17 -6.22
CA VAL A 146 22.21 -1.20 -5.15
C VAL A 146 23.72 -1.14 -5.00
N THR A 147 24.30 0.05 -5.20
CA THR A 147 25.75 0.21 -5.16
C THR A 147 26.16 1.49 -4.43
N ILE A 148 27.37 1.51 -3.90
CA ILE A 148 28.02 2.73 -3.42
C ILE A 148 29.18 3.05 -4.35
N LYS A 149 29.22 4.28 -4.86
CA LYS A 149 30.28 4.77 -5.76
C LYS A 149 30.79 6.12 -5.33
N THR A 150 32.10 6.33 -5.43
CA THR A 150 32.69 7.65 -5.21
C THR A 150 32.51 8.55 -6.42
N ASP A 151 32.58 9.86 -6.20
CA ASP A 151 32.62 10.82 -7.29
C ASP A 151 33.78 10.56 -8.28
N GLU A 152 34.95 10.15 -7.79
CA GLU A 152 36.07 9.75 -8.64
C GLU A 152 35.76 8.51 -9.49
N GLU A 153 35.08 7.49 -8.94
CA GLU A 153 34.66 6.31 -9.70
C GLU A 153 33.62 6.68 -10.77
N ILE A 154 32.64 7.51 -10.43
CA ILE A 154 31.61 7.99 -11.35
C ILE A 154 32.26 8.81 -12.47
N GLN A 155 33.13 9.76 -12.12
CA GLN A 155 33.85 10.60 -13.07
C GLN A 155 34.73 9.75 -13.99
N LYS A 156 35.50 8.80 -13.45
CA LYS A 156 36.37 7.92 -14.24
C LYS A 156 35.56 7.08 -15.22
N ALA A 157 34.44 6.53 -14.78
CA ALA A 157 33.54 5.80 -15.67
C ALA A 157 33.01 6.73 -16.78
N TYR A 158 32.63 7.97 -16.43
CA TYR A 158 32.07 8.94 -17.37
C TYR A 158 33.09 9.36 -18.43
N VAL A 159 34.31 9.76 -18.04
CA VAL A 159 35.36 10.19 -18.99
C VAL A 159 35.90 9.03 -19.83
N SER A 160 35.90 7.80 -19.31
CA SER A 160 36.33 6.62 -20.07
C SER A 160 35.30 6.18 -21.10
N SER A 161 34.01 6.49 -20.88
CA SER A 161 32.93 6.18 -21.82
C SER A 161 32.92 7.06 -23.08
N VAL A 162 33.60 8.21 -23.06
CA VAL A 162 33.75 9.12 -24.21
C VAL A 162 34.77 8.60 -25.25
N GLY A 163 35.57 7.58 -24.91
CA GLY A 163 36.68 7.08 -25.74
C GLY A 163 36.52 5.70 -26.39
N GLY A 164 35.44 4.95 -26.13
CA GLY A 164 35.19 3.67 -26.80
C GLY A 164 34.66 2.56 -25.89
N ALA A 165 33.39 2.19 -26.13
CA ALA A 165 32.78 0.89 -25.87
C ALA A 165 33.02 0.21 -24.51
N ILE A 166 32.17 0.51 -23.50
CA ILE A 166 31.61 -0.52 -22.59
C ILE A 166 30.12 -0.24 -22.39
N ALA A 167 29.30 -1.27 -22.66
CA ALA A 167 27.87 -1.32 -22.45
C ALA A 167 27.50 -1.26 -20.96
N GLY A 168 26.48 -0.56 -20.49
CA GLY A 168 25.49 0.24 -21.20
C GLY A 168 24.89 1.30 -20.27
N GLN A 169 24.39 2.35 -20.93
CA GLN A 169 23.66 3.52 -20.39
C GLN A 169 24.52 4.53 -19.60
N MET A 170 24.90 5.61 -20.28
CA MET A 170 24.87 7.00 -19.76
C MET A 170 24.87 7.12 -18.21
N LEU A 171 26.05 6.93 -17.63
CA LEU A 171 26.37 6.48 -16.26
C LEU A 171 25.65 7.17 -15.08
N PHE A 172 24.51 6.62 -14.62
CA PHE A 172 23.67 7.20 -13.54
C PHE A 172 22.87 8.45 -13.95
N GLY A 173 22.66 8.65 -15.26
CA GLY A 173 21.82 9.72 -15.78
C GLY A 173 22.22 11.12 -15.29
N THR A 174 21.31 11.77 -14.57
CA THR A 174 21.44 13.14 -14.07
C THR A 174 22.58 13.27 -13.04
N LEU A 175 22.72 12.32 -12.11
CA LEU A 175 23.87 12.25 -11.18
C LEU A 175 25.21 12.17 -11.93
N GLY A 176 25.28 11.34 -12.97
CA GLY A 176 26.48 11.17 -13.79
C GLY A 176 26.93 12.46 -14.47
N ALA A 177 25.98 13.22 -15.03
CA ALA A 177 26.25 14.52 -15.63
C ALA A 177 26.72 15.56 -14.60
N MET A 178 26.10 15.58 -13.41
CA MET A 178 26.46 16.48 -12.32
C MET A 178 27.88 16.23 -11.81
N VAL A 179 28.26 14.96 -11.63
CA VAL A 179 29.59 14.59 -11.12
C VAL A 179 30.64 14.68 -12.25
N GLY A 180 30.34 14.17 -13.44
CA GLY A 180 31.23 14.18 -14.59
C GLY A 180 31.58 15.59 -15.09
N GLY A 181 30.65 16.54 -14.97
CA GLY A 181 30.89 17.96 -15.31
C GLY A 181 31.90 18.65 -14.38
N ARG A 182 32.09 18.15 -13.15
CA ARG A 182 33.02 18.72 -12.15
C ARG A 182 34.49 18.37 -12.42
N ALA A 183 34.80 17.74 -13.55
CA ALA A 183 36.14 17.20 -13.86
C ALA A 183 37.30 18.21 -13.81
N LYS A 184 37.03 19.52 -13.80
CA LYS A 184 38.04 20.58 -13.77
C LYS A 184 38.21 21.32 -12.44
N GLU A 185 37.34 21.13 -11.44
CA GLU A 185 37.27 22.05 -10.28
C GLU A 185 37.83 21.52 -8.94
N LYS A 186 38.17 20.23 -8.80
CA LYS A 186 38.62 19.71 -7.50
C LYS A 186 40.04 20.16 -7.14
N THR A 187 40.13 21.27 -6.43
CA THR A 187 41.30 21.70 -5.64
C THR A 187 41.31 21.10 -4.23
N THR A 188 40.23 20.44 -3.80
CA THR A 188 40.06 19.88 -2.46
C THR A 188 39.91 18.35 -2.48
N LYS A 189 40.65 17.65 -1.59
CA LYS A 189 40.78 16.17 -1.50
C LYS A 189 39.55 15.42 -0.97
N THR A 190 38.38 16.06 -0.84
CA THR A 190 37.22 15.39 -0.24
C THR A 190 36.64 14.39 -1.23
N ILE A 191 36.72 13.09 -0.94
CA ILE A 191 36.07 12.04 -1.72
C ILE A 191 34.61 11.95 -1.26
N THR A 192 33.67 12.13 -2.18
CA THR A 192 32.24 12.02 -1.88
C THR A 192 31.73 10.66 -2.33
N SER A 193 30.95 9.98 -1.48
CA SER A 193 30.38 8.66 -1.76
C SER A 193 28.87 8.75 -1.94
N TYR A 194 28.36 8.10 -2.97
CA TYR A 194 26.94 8.07 -3.31
C TYR A 194 26.37 6.66 -3.21
N LEU A 195 25.27 6.50 -2.48
CA LEU A 195 24.43 5.30 -2.52
C LEU A 195 23.46 5.44 -3.69
N ILE A 196 23.46 4.48 -4.60
CA ILE A 196 22.74 4.52 -5.86
C ILE A 196 21.85 3.27 -5.97
N PHE A 197 20.57 3.50 -6.16
CA PHE A 197 19.57 2.49 -6.45
C PHE A 197 19.23 2.54 -7.93
N THR A 198 19.51 1.46 -8.67
CA THR A 198 19.08 1.29 -10.05
C THR A 198 17.80 0.49 -10.06
N TYR A 199 16.77 0.97 -10.75
CA TYR A 199 15.47 0.29 -10.79
C TYR A 199 14.81 0.35 -12.16
N ASP A 200 13.95 -0.63 -12.43
CA ASP A 200 13.12 -0.69 -13.62
C ASP A 200 11.92 0.23 -13.47
N LYS A 201 11.79 1.15 -14.42
CA LYS A 201 10.59 1.93 -14.62
C LYS A 201 10.15 1.74 -16.06
N ASP A 202 9.09 0.96 -16.21
CA ASP A 202 8.46 0.66 -17.49
C ASP A 202 9.45 0.12 -18.54
N GLY A 203 10.37 -0.76 -18.12
CA GLY A 203 11.39 -1.37 -18.98
C GLY A 203 12.63 -0.52 -19.22
N THR A 204 12.74 0.64 -18.59
CA THR A 204 13.94 1.50 -18.61
C THR A 204 14.61 1.56 -17.24
N ASN A 205 15.93 1.66 -17.22
CA ASN A 205 16.66 1.81 -15.95
C ASN A 205 16.63 3.29 -15.52
N GLU A 206 16.07 3.56 -14.35
CA GLU A 206 16.18 4.85 -13.66
C GLU A 206 17.02 4.70 -12.38
N PHE A 207 17.45 5.84 -11.84
CA PHE A 207 18.35 5.89 -10.69
C PHE A 207 17.76 6.78 -9.59
N ILE A 208 17.96 6.37 -8.33
CA ILE A 208 17.79 7.22 -7.15
C ILE A 208 19.13 7.26 -6.43
N SER A 209 19.59 8.44 -6.01
CA SER A 209 20.90 8.58 -5.39
C SER A 209 20.94 9.51 -4.18
N PHE A 210 21.83 9.19 -3.24
CA PHE A 210 22.02 9.91 -2.01
C PHE A 210 23.51 10.06 -1.67
N ASP A 211 23.92 11.22 -1.15
CA ASP A 211 25.26 11.38 -0.56
C ASP A 211 25.31 10.70 0.82
N VAL A 212 26.21 9.72 0.93
CA VAL A 212 26.43 8.88 2.11
C VAL A 212 27.87 8.95 2.60
N THR A 213 28.63 9.97 2.21
CA THR A 213 30.07 10.13 2.53
C THR A 213 30.40 9.89 4.00
N ASN A 214 29.56 10.40 4.90
CA ASN A 214 29.74 10.29 6.35
C ASN A 214 28.71 9.35 7.01
N ILE A 215 28.18 8.39 6.27
CA ILE A 215 27.13 7.46 6.73
C ILE A 215 27.62 6.02 6.53
N PRO A 216 28.44 5.48 7.45
CA PRO A 216 28.99 4.12 7.32
C PRO A 216 27.94 3.04 7.16
N ASN A 217 26.80 3.18 7.84
CA ASN A 217 25.70 2.22 7.80
C ASN A 217 24.99 2.14 6.44
N ALA A 218 25.28 3.04 5.49
CA ALA A 218 24.74 2.96 4.13
C ALA A 218 25.16 1.65 3.41
N ILE A 219 26.31 1.07 3.77
CA ILE A 219 26.78 -0.19 3.20
C ILE A 219 25.79 -1.35 3.42
N ASN A 220 25.01 -1.30 4.51
CA ASN A 220 24.05 -2.35 4.83
C ASN A 220 22.92 -2.46 3.79
N PHE A 221 22.59 -1.38 3.08
CA PHE A 221 21.65 -1.44 1.95
C PHE A 221 22.22 -2.29 0.80
N VAL A 222 23.52 -2.16 0.51
CA VAL A 222 24.22 -2.94 -0.52
C VAL A 222 24.32 -4.40 -0.08
N THR A 223 24.71 -4.65 1.17
CA THR A 223 24.83 -6.00 1.74
C THR A 223 23.50 -6.73 1.70
N HIS A 224 22.43 -6.11 2.20
CA HIS A 224 21.09 -6.71 2.21
C HIS A 224 20.61 -7.03 0.80
N PHE A 225 20.81 -6.14 -0.17
CA PHE A 225 20.44 -6.42 -1.55
C PHE A 225 21.24 -7.59 -2.12
N SER A 226 22.56 -7.61 -1.90
CA SER A 226 23.45 -8.66 -2.40
C SER A 226 23.11 -10.05 -1.85
N GLU A 227 22.82 -10.15 -0.56
CA GLU A 227 22.49 -11.43 0.10
C GLU A 227 21.13 -11.98 -0.36
N ASN A 228 20.14 -11.10 -0.54
CA ASN A 228 18.77 -11.51 -0.84
C ASN A 228 18.44 -11.63 -2.34
N HIS A 229 19.21 -11.01 -3.25
CA HIS A 229 18.96 -11.04 -4.70
C HIS A 229 19.98 -11.84 -5.53
N SER A 230 21.11 -12.29 -4.95
CA SER A 230 22.09 -13.14 -5.65
C SER A 230 21.61 -14.59 -5.91
N SER A 231 20.41 -14.94 -5.45
CA SER A 231 19.83 -16.29 -5.57
C SER A 231 18.94 -16.48 -6.81
N GLU A 232 18.55 -15.42 -7.52
CA GLU A 232 17.89 -15.54 -8.82
C GLU A 232 18.94 -15.71 -9.93
N LYS A 233 19.35 -16.95 -10.19
CA LYS A 233 20.04 -17.31 -11.44
C LYS A 233 19.18 -16.89 -12.62
N ARG A 234 19.56 -15.80 -13.29
CA ARG A 234 18.96 -15.42 -14.58
C ARG A 234 19.51 -16.34 -15.66
N GLU A 235 18.69 -17.26 -16.14
CA GLU A 235 19.00 -18.08 -17.30
C GLU A 235 19.00 -17.17 -18.54
N ILE A 236 20.20 -16.91 -19.07
CA ILE A 236 20.37 -16.14 -20.29
C ILE A 236 20.32 -17.15 -21.45
N ASN A 237 19.21 -17.16 -22.17
CA ASN A 237 19.14 -17.85 -23.46
C ASN A 237 19.80 -16.94 -24.51
N LEU A 238 20.93 -17.40 -25.07
CA LEU A 238 21.62 -16.77 -26.19
C LEU A 238 20.98 -17.19 -27.53
#